data_AF-A0A949PNU3-F1
#
_entry.id   AF-A0A949PNU3-F1
#
_cell.length_a   1.000
_cell.length_b   1.000
_cell.length_c   1.000
_cell.angle_alpha   90.00
_cell.angle_beta   90.00
_cell.angle_gamma   90.00
#
_symmetry.space_group_name_H-M   'P 1'
#
loop_
_entity.id
_entity.type
_entity.pdbx_description
1 polymer ?
#
loop_
_entity_poly.entity_id
_entity_poly.type
_entity_poly.pdbx_seq_one_letter_code
_entity_poly.pdbx_strand_id
1 'polypeptide(L)'
;MSNSRLKSFTDRILRLKEEEDAIKDDIREVYAEMKGEGYDKTAAGQLVSYLRKVEKKGRDEIDNANAIFDLYLNEYENGTALASHAHEKKSREERARHRTSEAMEDNKAFSAELVDAGLISEEAHQENIRLSDGVARKFGAGVINEYPNSSATQASRPKADEESRDANPLGVTAPLSGQD
;
A
#
# COMPACT_ATOMS: atom_id res chain seq x y z
N MET A 1 -5.59 47.32 -61.78
CA MET A 1 -5.67 45.92 -61.30
C MET A 1 -7.14 45.53 -61.23
N SER A 2 -7.55 44.53 -62.02
CA SER A 2 -8.96 44.25 -62.36
C SER A 2 -9.78 43.75 -61.17
N ASN A 3 -10.81 44.50 -60.79
CA ASN A 3 -11.79 44.18 -59.74
C ASN A 3 -12.39 42.76 -59.89
N SER A 4 -12.48 42.25 -61.13
CA SER A 4 -12.96 40.90 -61.45
C SER A 4 -12.09 39.75 -60.90
N ARG A 5 -10.77 39.93 -60.79
CA ARG A 5 -9.86 38.87 -60.31
C ARG A 5 -9.98 38.68 -58.80
N LEU A 6 -10.12 39.78 -58.06
CA LEU A 6 -10.39 39.74 -56.62
C LEU A 6 -11.73 39.05 -56.34
N LYS A 7 -12.79 39.45 -57.07
CA LYS A 7 -14.10 38.80 -56.97
C LYS A 7 -14.01 37.28 -57.21
N SER A 8 -13.31 36.85 -58.26
CA SER A 8 -13.13 35.41 -58.54
C SER A 8 -12.41 34.65 -57.42
N PHE A 9 -11.38 35.24 -56.80
CA PHE A 9 -10.74 34.63 -55.64
C PHE A 9 -11.68 34.54 -54.43
N THR A 10 -12.40 35.63 -54.13
CA THR A 10 -13.36 35.67 -53.03
C THR A 10 -14.47 34.64 -53.20
N ASP A 11 -15.11 34.59 -54.37
CA ASP A 11 -16.21 33.65 -54.64
C ASP A 11 -15.75 32.18 -54.50
N ARG A 12 -14.53 31.86 -54.94
CA ARG A 12 -13.96 30.52 -54.76
C ARG A 12 -13.69 30.17 -53.30
N ILE A 13 -13.19 31.13 -52.52
CA ILE A 13 -12.94 30.94 -51.09
C ILE A 13 -14.26 30.76 -50.34
N LEU A 14 -15.29 31.55 -50.64
CA LEU A 14 -16.61 31.43 -50.01
C LEU A 14 -17.22 30.05 -50.26
N ARG A 15 -17.18 29.57 -51.51
CA ARG A 15 -17.63 28.21 -51.84
C ARG A 15 -16.85 27.14 -51.06
N LEU A 16 -15.52 27.26 -50.97
CA LEU A 16 -14.70 26.33 -50.18
C LEU A 16 -15.00 26.40 -48.67
N LYS A 17 -15.41 27.57 -48.17
CA LYS A 17 -15.80 27.76 -46.77
C LYS A 17 -17.15 27.12 -46.47
N GLU A 18 -18.11 27.25 -47.38
CA GLU A 18 -19.40 26.55 -47.29
C GLU A 18 -19.19 25.02 -47.30
N GLU A 19 -18.34 24.50 -48.19
CA GLU A 19 -17.96 23.08 -48.22
C GLU A 19 -17.26 22.65 -46.90
N GLU A 20 -16.34 23.47 -46.38
CA GLU A 20 -15.66 23.21 -45.11
C GLU A 20 -16.63 23.17 -43.93
N ASP A 21 -17.61 24.06 -43.88
CA ASP A 21 -18.59 24.13 -42.80
C ASP A 21 -19.57 22.96 -42.84
N ALA A 22 -20.03 22.55 -44.03
CA ALA A 22 -20.80 21.32 -44.20
C ALA A 22 -20.05 20.08 -43.68
N ILE A 23 -18.77 19.92 -44.06
CA ILE A 23 -17.93 18.82 -43.57
C ILE A 23 -17.76 18.86 -42.04
N LYS A 24 -17.61 20.06 -41.45
CA LYS A 24 -17.53 20.18 -39.99
C LYS A 24 -18.83 19.78 -39.31
N ASP A 25 -19.97 20.11 -39.89
CA ASP A 25 -21.28 19.70 -39.36
C ASP A 25 -21.41 18.18 -39.42
N ASP A 26 -21.09 17.55 -40.55
CA ASP A 26 -21.07 16.09 -40.68
C ASP A 26 -20.17 15.43 -39.61
N ILE A 27 -18.96 15.96 -39.40
CA ILE A 27 -18.04 15.47 -38.36
C ILE A 27 -18.68 15.59 -36.96
N ARG A 28 -19.38 16.70 -36.68
CA ARG A 28 -20.04 16.90 -35.38
C ARG A 28 -21.18 15.89 -35.18
N GLU A 29 -21.95 15.62 -36.22
CA GLU A 29 -23.04 14.63 -36.20
C GLU A 29 -22.51 13.22 -35.92
N VAL A 30 -21.44 12.79 -36.59
CA VAL A 30 -20.80 11.48 -36.33
C VAL A 30 -20.33 11.37 -34.87
N TYR A 31 -19.68 12.41 -34.34
CA TYR A 31 -19.30 12.40 -32.92
C TYR A 31 -20.51 12.43 -31.96
N ALA A 32 -21.66 12.97 -32.39
CA ALA A 32 -22.88 12.96 -31.59
C ALA A 32 -23.53 11.57 -31.61
N GLU A 33 -23.54 10.89 -32.75
CA GLU A 33 -23.98 9.50 -32.91
C GLU A 33 -23.14 8.57 -32.03
N MET A 34 -21.80 8.66 -32.10
CA MET A 34 -20.90 7.91 -31.22
C MET A 34 -21.22 8.09 -29.74
N LYS A 35 -21.56 9.33 -29.33
CA LYS A 35 -21.95 9.61 -27.95
C LYS A 35 -23.30 8.97 -27.61
N GLY A 36 -24.25 8.96 -28.53
CA GLY A 36 -25.54 8.28 -28.38
C GLY A 36 -25.41 6.77 -28.20
N GLU A 37 -24.40 6.17 -28.83
CA GLU A 37 -24.03 4.76 -28.67
C GLU A 37 -23.24 4.46 -27.38
N GLY A 38 -22.78 5.48 -26.67
CA GLY A 38 -22.07 5.35 -25.39
C GLY A 38 -20.54 5.44 -25.48
N TYR A 39 -19.97 5.82 -26.62
CA TYR A 39 -18.53 6.08 -26.74
C TYR A 39 -18.13 7.43 -26.15
N ASP A 40 -16.91 7.52 -25.61
CA ASP A 40 -16.31 8.78 -25.16
C ASP A 40 -15.81 9.61 -26.36
N LYS A 41 -16.49 10.74 -26.62
CA LYS A 41 -16.14 11.68 -27.69
C LYS A 41 -14.72 12.25 -27.57
N THR A 42 -14.22 12.44 -26.35
CA THR A 42 -12.88 12.98 -26.09
C THR A 42 -11.82 11.97 -26.47
N ALA A 43 -11.98 10.72 -26.03
CA ALA A 43 -11.07 9.63 -26.38
C ALA A 43 -11.08 9.35 -27.89
N ALA A 44 -12.27 9.36 -28.52
CA ALA A 44 -12.40 9.24 -29.97
C ALA A 44 -11.66 10.37 -30.72
N GLY A 45 -11.76 11.61 -30.24
CA GLY A 45 -11.03 12.75 -30.81
C GLY A 45 -9.51 12.61 -30.70
N GLN A 46 -9.01 12.05 -29.59
CA GLN A 46 -7.59 11.71 -29.43
C GLN A 46 -7.16 10.62 -30.42
N LEU A 47 -7.98 9.58 -30.60
CA LEU A 47 -7.74 8.51 -31.57
C LEU A 47 -7.66 9.04 -33.01
N VAL A 48 -8.62 9.85 -33.44
CA VAL A 48 -8.61 10.46 -34.79
C VAL A 48 -7.36 11.32 -34.98
N SER A 49 -7.01 12.13 -33.99
CA SER A 49 -5.80 12.98 -34.04
C SER A 49 -4.52 12.14 -34.14
N TYR A 50 -4.46 11.03 -33.41
CA TYR A 50 -3.34 10.10 -33.46
C TYR A 50 -3.23 9.43 -34.83
N LEU A 51 -4.33 8.91 -35.39
CA LEU A 51 -4.34 8.28 -36.72
C LEU A 51 -3.92 9.26 -37.82
N ARG A 52 -4.36 10.52 -37.77
CA ARG A 52 -3.92 11.56 -38.73
C ARG A 52 -2.43 11.88 -38.61
N LYS A 53 -1.85 11.80 -37.40
CA LYS A 53 -0.41 11.96 -37.21
C LYS A 53 0.35 10.78 -37.82
N VAL A 54 -0.13 9.55 -37.60
CA VAL A 54 0.43 8.33 -38.18
C VAL A 54 0.40 8.38 -39.71
N GLU A 55 -0.71 8.82 -40.31
CA GLU A 55 -0.80 8.98 -41.76
C GLU A 55 0.23 9.99 -42.31
N LYS A 56 0.46 11.09 -41.59
CA LYS A 56 1.37 12.15 -42.03
C LYS A 56 2.85 11.84 -41.81
N LYS A 57 3.19 11.14 -40.72
CA LYS A 57 4.58 10.93 -40.25
C LYS A 57 5.07 9.48 -40.40
N GLY A 58 4.16 8.55 -40.67
CA GLY A 58 4.45 7.12 -40.67
C GLY A 58 4.27 6.50 -39.28
N ARG A 59 3.89 5.22 -39.27
CA ARG A 59 3.63 4.45 -38.05
C ARG A 59 4.89 4.34 -37.18
N ASP A 60 6.01 4.00 -37.80
CA ASP A 60 7.28 3.77 -37.10
C ASP A 60 7.77 5.03 -36.38
N GLU A 61 7.67 6.22 -36.98
CA GLU A 61 8.08 7.47 -36.32
C GLU A 61 7.26 7.73 -35.06
N ILE A 62 5.94 7.53 -35.14
CA ILE A 62 5.02 7.75 -34.02
C ILE A 62 5.24 6.72 -32.91
N ASP A 63 5.42 5.44 -33.26
CA ASP A 63 5.63 4.38 -32.28
C ASP A 63 6.97 4.56 -31.55
N ASN A 64 8.04 4.96 -32.26
CA ASN A 64 9.31 5.31 -31.64
C ASN A 64 9.18 6.52 -30.68
N ALA A 65 8.46 7.56 -31.09
CA ALA A 65 8.22 8.73 -30.24
C ALA A 65 7.43 8.38 -28.97
N ASN A 66 6.42 7.51 -29.09
CA ASN A 66 5.65 7.02 -27.94
C ASN A 66 6.51 6.15 -27.03
N ALA A 67 7.34 5.26 -27.56
CA ALA A 67 8.24 4.43 -26.75
C ALA A 67 9.22 5.28 -25.92
N ILE A 68 9.75 6.36 -26.51
CA ILE A 68 10.61 7.31 -25.79
C ILE A 68 9.81 8.07 -24.72
N PHE A 69 8.58 8.49 -25.04
CA PHE A 69 7.70 9.16 -24.08
C PHE A 69 7.37 8.25 -22.88
N ASP A 70 6.99 6.99 -23.14
CA ASP A 70 6.67 6.01 -22.11
C ASP A 70 7.89 5.74 -21.22
N LEU A 71 9.09 5.62 -21.81
CA LEU A 71 10.34 5.54 -21.06
C LEU A 71 10.52 6.76 -20.14
N TYR A 72 10.37 7.97 -20.66
CA TYR A 72 10.54 9.19 -19.87
C TYR A 72 9.47 9.35 -18.79
N LEU A 73 8.22 8.95 -19.07
CA LEU A 73 7.15 8.94 -18.09
C LEU A 73 7.46 7.96 -16.96
N ASN A 74 7.87 6.73 -17.31
CA ASN A 74 8.29 5.73 -16.34
C ASN A 74 9.45 6.23 -15.47
N GLU A 75 10.49 6.81 -16.07
CA GLU A 75 11.62 7.39 -15.33
C GLU A 75 11.20 8.57 -14.45
N TYR A 76 10.25 9.41 -14.91
CA TYR A 76 9.71 10.49 -14.10
C TYR A 76 8.92 9.95 -12.89
N GLU A 77 8.05 8.96 -13.09
CA GLU A 77 7.27 8.33 -12.03
C GLU A 77 8.16 7.57 -11.03
N ASN A 78 9.18 6.86 -11.53
CA ASN A 78 10.15 6.15 -10.70
C ASN A 78 11.13 7.10 -10.00
N GLY A 79 11.54 8.18 -10.67
CA GLY A 79 12.41 9.21 -10.12
C GLY A 79 11.71 10.11 -9.09
N THR A 80 10.40 10.30 -9.22
CA THR A 80 9.56 10.94 -8.20
C THR A 80 9.24 10.01 -7.02
N ALA A 81 9.50 8.70 -7.14
CA ALA A 81 9.51 7.78 -5.99
C ALA A 81 10.65 8.08 -4.99
N LEU A 82 11.63 8.93 -5.32
CA LEU A 82 12.63 9.44 -4.36
C LEU A 82 12.06 10.53 -3.42
N ALA A 83 10.79 10.90 -3.55
CA ALA A 83 10.10 11.77 -2.58
C ALA A 83 8.63 11.37 -2.33
N SER A 84 8.30 10.08 -2.43
CA SER A 84 7.08 9.57 -1.80
C SER A 84 7.35 8.27 -1.05
N HIS A 85 7.94 8.43 0.14
CA HIS A 85 7.30 7.75 1.25
C HIS A 85 5.86 8.28 1.33
N ALA A 86 4.95 7.67 0.58
CA ALA A 86 3.59 7.49 1.04
C ALA A 86 3.73 6.77 2.38
N HIS A 87 3.92 7.55 3.44
CA HIS A 87 3.71 7.06 4.78
C HIS A 87 2.25 6.65 4.80
N GLU A 88 2.00 5.35 4.63
CA GLU A 88 0.97 4.72 5.44
C GLU A 88 1.23 5.26 6.84
N LYS A 89 0.36 6.18 7.28
CA LYS A 89 0.51 6.87 8.56
C LYS A 89 0.15 5.85 9.63
N LYS A 90 0.98 4.80 9.77
CA LYS A 90 1.12 4.14 11.05
C LYS A 90 1.32 5.26 12.06
N SER A 91 0.43 5.35 13.02
CA SER A 91 0.44 6.39 14.03
C SER A 91 1.86 6.50 14.60
N ARG A 92 2.30 7.70 15.00
CA ARG A 92 3.58 7.87 15.73
C ARG A 92 3.68 6.87 16.88
N GLU A 93 2.54 6.52 17.48
CA GLU A 93 2.38 5.51 18.50
C GLU A 93 2.61 4.08 18.00
N GLU A 94 2.07 3.68 16.85
CA GLU A 94 2.27 2.34 16.29
C GLU A 94 3.73 2.09 15.89
N ARG A 95 4.41 3.12 15.36
CA ARG A 95 5.85 3.05 15.06
C ARG A 95 6.70 2.95 16.32
N ALA A 96 6.26 3.56 17.42
CA ALA A 96 6.93 3.45 18.70
C ALA A 96 6.74 2.05 19.29
N ARG A 97 5.51 1.52 19.24
CA ARG A 97 5.19 0.15 19.67
C ARG A 97 5.95 -0.91 18.87
N HIS A 98 6.06 -0.75 17.54
CA HIS A 98 6.83 -1.69 16.72
C HIS A 98 8.31 -1.71 17.09
N ARG A 99 8.92 -0.51 17.25
CA ARG A 99 10.31 -0.38 17.72
C ARG A 99 10.56 -1.01 19.08
N THR A 100 9.58 -0.92 19.98
CA THR A 100 9.69 -1.56 21.29
C THR A 100 9.65 -3.08 21.19
N SER A 101 8.84 -3.65 20.30
CA SER A 101 8.85 -5.10 20.05
C SER A 101 10.16 -5.57 19.43
N GLU A 102 10.66 -4.88 18.41
CA GLU A 102 11.95 -5.19 17.76
C GLU A 102 13.11 -5.13 18.77
N ALA A 103 13.17 -4.08 19.59
CA ALA A 103 14.24 -3.94 20.59
C ALA A 103 14.22 -5.05 21.66
N MET A 104 13.05 -5.62 21.99
CA MET A 104 12.95 -6.74 22.92
C MET A 104 13.33 -8.07 22.26
N GLU A 105 13.10 -8.21 20.96
CA GLU A 105 13.58 -9.35 20.16
C GLU A 105 15.11 -9.36 20.07
N ASP A 106 15.72 -8.20 19.78
CA ASP A 106 17.17 -8.02 19.80
C ASP A 106 17.76 -8.34 21.19
N ASN A 107 17.06 -7.97 22.27
CA ASN A 107 17.48 -8.28 23.64
C ASN A 107 17.47 -9.79 23.92
N LYS A 108 16.47 -10.51 23.39
CA LYS A 108 16.38 -11.96 23.46
C LYS A 108 17.51 -12.64 22.68
N ALA A 109 17.82 -12.14 21.48
CA ALA A 109 18.96 -12.63 20.68
C ALA A 109 20.30 -12.40 21.39
N PHE A 110 20.49 -11.21 21.96
CA PHE A 110 21.70 -10.88 22.71
C PHE A 110 21.86 -11.75 23.96
N SER A 111 20.78 -12.02 24.69
CA SER A 111 20.87 -12.89 25.87
C SER A 111 21.19 -14.35 25.51
N ALA A 112 20.78 -14.84 24.34
CA ALA A 112 21.22 -16.16 23.85
C ALA A 112 22.73 -16.18 23.59
N GLU A 113 23.29 -15.14 22.97
CA GLU A 113 24.73 -15.00 22.76
C GLU A 113 25.51 -14.95 24.10
N LEU A 114 24.95 -14.30 25.13
CA LEU A 114 25.55 -14.28 26.46
C LEU A 114 25.59 -15.65 27.14
N VAL A 115 24.60 -16.52 26.88
CA VAL A 115 24.63 -17.92 27.35
C VAL A 115 25.71 -18.70 26.63
N ASP A 116 25.79 -18.57 25.30
CA ASP A 116 26.82 -19.23 24.48
C ASP A 116 28.24 -18.81 24.90
N ALA A 117 28.40 -17.54 25.28
CA ALA A 117 29.65 -17.00 25.83
C ALA A 117 29.92 -17.41 27.30
N GLY A 118 28.97 -18.09 27.96
CA GLY A 118 29.07 -18.52 29.36
C GLY A 118 28.98 -17.39 30.38
N LEU A 119 28.46 -16.22 30.00
CA LEU A 119 28.38 -15.02 30.84
C LEU A 119 27.14 -15.00 31.73
N ILE A 120 26.08 -15.70 31.33
CA ILE A 120 24.84 -15.86 32.11
C ILE A 120 24.39 -17.32 32.09
N SER A 121 23.57 -17.73 33.07
CA SER A 121 22.99 -19.07 33.08
C SER A 121 21.85 -19.19 32.06
N GLU A 122 21.59 -20.42 31.60
CA GLU A 122 20.43 -20.74 30.78
C GLU A 122 19.12 -20.30 31.47
N GLU A 123 19.03 -20.49 32.79
CA GLU A 123 17.87 -20.02 33.58
C GLU A 123 17.69 -18.49 33.50
N ALA A 124 18.79 -17.72 33.54
CA ALA A 124 18.76 -16.27 33.42
C ALA A 124 18.35 -15.80 32.01
N HIS A 125 18.75 -16.51 30.96
CA HIS A 125 18.27 -16.26 29.60
C HIS A 125 16.77 -16.54 29.46
N GLN A 126 16.28 -17.66 30.02
CA GLN A 126 14.87 -17.98 30.02
C GLN A 126 14.02 -16.94 30.78
N GLU A 127 14.55 -16.37 31.86
CA GLU A 127 13.91 -15.23 32.55
C GLU A 127 13.92 -13.97 31.68
N ASN A 128 15.03 -13.65 31.02
CA ASN A 128 15.13 -12.52 30.09
C ASN A 128 14.10 -12.63 28.96
N ILE A 129 13.93 -13.81 28.35
CA ILE A 129 12.89 -14.06 27.34
C ILE A 129 11.50 -13.69 27.86
N ARG A 130 11.15 -14.19 29.06
CA ARG A 130 9.83 -13.92 29.64
C ARG A 130 9.59 -12.43 29.90
N LEU A 131 10.62 -11.72 30.35
CA LEU A 131 10.56 -10.28 30.58
C LEU A 131 10.41 -9.52 29.27
N SER A 132 11.24 -9.84 28.27
CA SER A 132 11.20 -9.24 26.93
C SER A 132 9.85 -9.46 26.23
N ASP A 133 9.29 -10.68 26.32
CA ASP A 133 7.94 -11.00 25.82
C ASP A 133 6.83 -10.24 26.58
N GLY A 134 7.03 -10.01 27.88
CA GLY A 134 6.12 -9.21 28.70
C GLY A 134 6.12 -7.73 28.27
N VAL A 135 7.30 -7.16 28.01
CA VAL A 135 7.47 -5.78 27.55
C VAL A 135 6.93 -5.60 26.13
N ALA A 136 7.23 -6.52 25.22
CA ALA A 136 6.74 -6.49 23.84
C ALA A 136 5.20 -6.56 23.76
N ARG A 137 4.55 -7.33 24.64
CA ARG A 137 3.08 -7.38 24.74
C ARG A 137 2.46 -6.13 25.36
N LYS A 138 3.08 -5.58 26.41
CA LYS A 138 2.49 -4.48 27.19
C LYS A 138 2.76 -3.10 26.57
N PHE A 139 3.93 -2.92 25.98
CA PHE A 139 4.42 -1.64 25.49
C PHE A 139 4.78 -1.67 24.00
N GLY A 140 4.94 -2.85 23.42
CA GLY A 140 5.23 -3.05 22.00
C GLY A 140 3.99 -3.33 21.14
N ALA A 141 4.24 -3.79 19.93
CA ALA A 141 3.23 -4.28 18.98
C ALA A 141 2.89 -5.77 19.17
N GLY A 142 3.35 -6.41 20.26
CA GLY A 142 3.26 -7.85 20.50
C GLY A 142 4.61 -8.56 20.35
N VAL A 143 4.64 -9.87 20.59
CA VAL A 143 5.84 -10.69 20.37
C VAL A 143 6.01 -10.92 18.86
N ILE A 144 7.06 -10.34 18.29
CA ILE A 144 7.50 -10.64 16.93
C ILE A 144 8.31 -11.93 17.05
N ASN A 145 7.91 -12.97 16.31
CA ASN A 145 8.52 -14.29 16.45
C ASN A 145 8.99 -14.75 15.08
N GLU A 146 10.30 -14.72 14.84
CA GLU A 146 10.90 -15.54 13.80
C GLU A 146 12.28 -16.06 14.22
N TYR A 147 12.28 -17.09 15.06
CA TYR A 147 13.39 -18.05 15.10
C TYR A 147 12.85 -19.45 14.76
N PRO A 148 13.34 -20.09 13.67
CA PRO A 148 12.97 -21.47 13.36
C PRO A 148 13.57 -22.42 14.41
N ASN A 149 12.67 -23.18 15.02
CA ASN A 149 12.90 -24.24 16.01
C ASN A 149 14.20 -25.05 15.79
N SER A 150 15.01 -25.19 16.85
CA SER A 150 15.80 -26.41 17.04
C SER A 150 15.26 -27.19 18.25
N SER A 151 14.95 -28.47 18.00
CA SER A 151 14.50 -29.51 18.93
C SER A 151 13.02 -29.50 19.38
N ALA A 152 12.19 -30.10 18.54
CA ALA A 152 11.05 -30.86 19.02
C ALA A 152 11.53 -32.06 19.87
N THR A 153 10.98 -32.21 21.07
CA THR A 153 10.61 -33.45 21.81
C THR A 153 10.22 -32.95 23.22
N GLN A 154 8.99 -32.98 23.72
CA GLN A 154 8.12 -34.15 23.83
C GLN A 154 6.68 -33.69 24.12
N ALA A 155 5.74 -34.38 23.50
CA ALA A 155 4.32 -34.23 23.73
C ALA A 155 3.90 -34.65 25.15
N SER A 156 3.02 -33.88 25.78
CA SER A 156 1.91 -34.41 26.58
C SER A 156 0.77 -33.39 26.62
N ARG A 157 -0.39 -33.85 26.14
CA ARG A 157 -1.65 -33.13 25.97
C ARG A 157 -2.35 -32.84 27.32
N PRO A 158 -3.33 -31.91 27.32
CA PRO A 158 -3.86 -31.29 28.53
C PRO A 158 -5.01 -32.08 29.15
N LYS A 159 -5.29 -31.84 30.44
CA LYS A 159 -6.63 -32.04 31.00
C LYS A 159 -7.09 -30.75 31.67
N ALA A 160 -8.06 -30.10 31.03
CA ALA A 160 -9.10 -29.37 31.73
C ALA A 160 -10.10 -30.40 32.29
N ASP A 161 -10.60 -30.20 33.49
CA ASP A 161 -12.00 -29.80 33.69
C ASP A 161 -12.34 -29.68 35.18
N GLU A 162 -13.23 -28.73 35.41
CA GLU A 162 -13.86 -28.27 36.64
C GLU A 162 -14.64 -29.32 37.43
N GLU A 163 -14.99 -28.88 38.65
CA GLU A 163 -16.24 -29.15 39.38
C GLU A 163 -16.29 -30.21 40.51
N SER A 164 -16.22 -29.65 41.73
CA SER A 164 -17.29 -29.67 42.75
C SER A 164 -17.10 -30.56 43.99
N ARG A 165 -17.57 -29.97 45.11
CA ARG A 165 -17.93 -30.56 46.42
C ARG A 165 -16.76 -30.75 47.39
N ASP A 166 -16.81 -30.38 48.67
CA ASP A 166 -17.83 -29.80 49.52
C ASP A 166 -17.15 -29.29 50.82
N ALA A 167 -17.88 -28.47 51.59
CA ALA A 167 -17.78 -28.27 53.04
C ALA A 167 -16.76 -27.26 53.64
N ASN A 168 -17.27 -26.06 53.90
CA ASN A 168 -17.03 -25.26 55.11
C ASN A 168 -17.72 -25.96 56.31
N PRO A 169 -17.23 -25.93 57.57
CA PRO A 169 -17.27 -24.75 58.45
C PRO A 169 -15.99 -24.60 59.31
N LEU A 170 -15.67 -23.45 59.92
CA LEU A 170 -16.07 -23.16 61.29
C LEU A 170 -15.60 -21.75 61.67
N GLY A 171 -16.52 -20.99 62.26
CA GLY A 171 -16.24 -19.72 62.91
C GLY A 171 -15.81 -19.87 64.37
N VAL A 172 -15.15 -18.82 64.84
CA VAL A 172 -15.18 -18.21 66.18
C VAL A 172 -14.92 -19.13 67.38
N THR A 173 -13.83 -18.87 68.12
CA THR A 173 -13.87 -18.54 69.57
C THR A 173 -12.47 -18.16 70.09
N ALA A 174 -12.32 -16.95 70.62
CA ALA A 174 -11.30 -16.61 71.62
C ALA A 174 -11.70 -17.20 72.99
N PRO A 175 -10.74 -17.42 73.92
CA PRO A 175 -10.79 -16.60 75.14
C PRO A 175 -9.40 -16.28 75.75
N LEU A 176 -9.28 -15.07 76.32
CA LEU A 176 -8.24 -14.69 77.28
C LEU A 176 -8.88 -13.86 78.41
N SER A 177 -9.00 -14.47 79.60
CA SER A 177 -8.91 -13.89 80.96
C SER A 177 -9.35 -14.99 81.96
N GLY A 178 -8.61 -15.43 82.98
CA GLY A 178 -7.91 -14.68 84.05
C GLY A 178 -8.96 -14.02 84.94
N GLN A 179 -9.47 -14.63 86.04
CA GLN A 179 -8.88 -14.61 87.41
C GLN A 179 -8.24 -13.24 87.71
N ASP A 180 -8.68 -12.38 88.62
CA ASP A 180 -9.51 -12.48 89.84
C ASP A 180 -10.35 -11.19 90.05
#